data_AF-A0A1E5PDI3-F1
#
_entry.id   AF-A0A1E5PDI3-F1
#
_cell.length_a   1.000
_cell.length_b   1.000
_cell.length_c   1.000
_cell.angle_alpha   90.00
_cell.angle_beta   90.00
_cell.angle_gamma   90.00
#
_symmetry.space_group_name_H-M   'P 1'
#
loop_
_entity.id
_entity.type
_entity.pdbx_description
1 polymer ?
#
loop_
_entity_poly.entity_id
_entity_poly.type
_entity_poly.pdbx_seq_one_letter_code
_entity_poly.pdbx_strand_id
1 'polypeptide(L)'
;MTDYKHGLVLGKFYPPHAGHHHLVRTARERCERLTVLVCASSVESVPLDERVAWMRAAHPDADVVGAVDDIPVDITDPAVWDAHMAVFLAAVPGAVDAVFTSEAYGEELGRRFGADAVCVDPDRTAFPVSGTAVRADPVRHWDFLETPVRAALARRVVVLGAESTGTTTMARALTDHYRARGGVWEHTKCVPEYGREYSERKLAALRAERPEADWTDVVFGTEEFPLIARRQCETEDAAAGTGSPVLFCDTDAFATTVWHERYLGGPSPEVARIAARGGQDLWLLTDHTDVPFEDDGLRDGEHLRPWMTERFREELTRTGRPFVTLRGPHEERLAAAVAAVDALLAGGWGFTDPLPEKR
;
A
#
# COMPACT_ATOMS: atom_id res chain seq x y z
N MET A 1 -27.10 -11.51 -24.83
CA MET A 1 -27.18 -10.23 -25.55
C MET A 1 -27.02 -9.16 -24.51
N THR A 2 -26.15 -8.19 -24.75
CA THR A 2 -25.99 -6.99 -23.93
C THR A 2 -27.17 -6.05 -24.18
N ASP A 3 -27.56 -5.28 -23.15
CA ASP A 3 -28.70 -4.36 -23.21
C ASP A 3 -28.33 -3.05 -23.93
N TYR A 4 -27.06 -2.63 -23.82
CA TYR A 4 -26.54 -1.35 -24.30
C TYR A 4 -25.24 -1.53 -25.09
N LYS A 5 -24.94 -0.64 -26.04
CA LYS A 5 -23.64 -0.69 -26.74
C LYS A 5 -22.55 -0.02 -25.92
N HIS A 6 -22.83 1.14 -25.33
CA HIS A 6 -21.88 1.87 -24.49
C HIS A 6 -22.51 2.32 -23.16
N GLY A 7 -22.02 1.77 -22.05
CA GLY A 7 -22.35 2.20 -20.71
C GLY A 7 -21.31 3.17 -20.12
N LEU A 8 -21.75 4.02 -19.21
CA LEU A 8 -20.91 4.90 -18.41
C LEU A 8 -21.15 4.66 -16.92
N VAL A 9 -20.06 4.50 -16.16
CA VAL A 9 -20.05 4.62 -14.69
C VAL A 9 -19.18 5.82 -14.33
N LEU A 10 -19.70 6.71 -13.48
CA LEU A 10 -19.02 7.91 -13.03
C LEU A 10 -18.85 7.87 -11.51
N GLY A 11 -17.67 8.20 -11.01
CA GLY A 11 -17.44 8.25 -9.57
C GLY A 11 -16.12 8.91 -9.18
N LYS A 12 -16.03 9.32 -7.91
CA LYS A 12 -14.79 9.86 -7.33
C LYS A 12 -13.75 8.78 -7.07
N PHE A 13 -14.21 7.56 -6.76
CA PHE A 13 -13.40 6.39 -6.39
C PHE A 13 -12.30 6.75 -5.38
N TYR A 14 -12.69 7.43 -4.29
CA TYR A 14 -11.76 8.00 -3.32
C TYR A 14 -11.96 7.41 -1.91
N PRO A 15 -11.33 6.26 -1.61
CA PRO A 15 -10.81 5.27 -2.55
C PRO A 15 -11.96 4.40 -3.14
N PRO A 16 -11.70 3.57 -4.17
CA PRO A 16 -12.68 2.58 -4.62
C PRO A 16 -12.89 1.50 -3.55
N HIS A 17 -14.09 0.91 -3.55
CA HIS A 17 -14.52 -0.09 -2.55
C HIS A 17 -15.56 -1.03 -3.17
N ALA A 18 -15.93 -2.09 -2.46
CA ALA A 18 -16.77 -3.17 -2.98
C ALA A 18 -18.07 -2.69 -3.65
N GLY A 19 -18.77 -1.71 -3.07
CA GLY A 19 -19.94 -1.08 -3.72
C GLY A 19 -19.64 -0.46 -5.10
N HIS A 20 -18.52 0.24 -5.26
CA HIS A 20 -18.08 0.75 -6.56
C HIS A 20 -17.79 -0.40 -7.54
N HIS A 21 -17.10 -1.44 -7.09
CA HIS A 21 -16.79 -2.60 -7.95
C HIS A 21 -18.06 -3.37 -8.35
N HIS A 22 -19.05 -3.47 -7.46
CA HIS A 22 -20.36 -4.03 -7.75
C HIS A 22 -21.10 -3.24 -8.84
N LEU A 23 -21.12 -1.91 -8.73
CA LEU A 23 -21.69 -1.03 -9.74
C LEU A 23 -21.03 -1.22 -11.11
N VAL A 24 -19.70 -1.21 -11.16
CA VAL A 24 -18.93 -1.38 -12.40
C VAL A 24 -19.17 -2.75 -13.03
N ARG A 25 -19.12 -3.84 -12.25
CA ARG A 25 -19.38 -5.21 -12.74
C ARG A 25 -20.80 -5.36 -13.28
N THR A 26 -21.79 -4.79 -12.58
CA THR A 26 -23.19 -4.80 -13.03
C THR A 26 -23.36 -4.06 -14.36
N ALA A 27 -22.71 -2.90 -14.52
CA ALA A 27 -22.72 -2.17 -15.78
C ALA A 27 -22.02 -2.97 -16.89
N ARG A 28 -20.90 -3.63 -16.58
CA ARG A 28 -20.09 -4.38 -17.53
C ARG A 28 -20.87 -5.54 -18.16
N GLU A 29 -21.64 -6.27 -17.36
CA GLU A 29 -22.47 -7.39 -17.83
C GLU A 29 -23.58 -6.95 -18.82
N ARG A 30 -23.97 -5.66 -18.78
CA ARG A 30 -25.10 -5.12 -19.54
C ARG A 30 -24.68 -4.30 -20.75
N CYS A 31 -23.39 -4.10 -20.99
CA CYS A 31 -22.89 -3.24 -22.07
C CYS A 31 -21.91 -3.95 -22.99
N GLU A 32 -21.91 -3.69 -24.29
CA GLU A 32 -20.84 -4.16 -25.18
C GLU A 32 -19.50 -3.52 -24.83
N ARG A 33 -19.50 -2.22 -24.50
CA ARG A 33 -18.37 -1.45 -24.00
C ARG A 33 -18.76 -0.67 -22.76
N LEU A 34 -17.87 -0.57 -21.78
CA LEU A 34 -18.08 0.21 -20.56
C LEU A 34 -16.94 1.22 -20.40
N THR A 35 -17.27 2.49 -20.26
CA THR A 35 -16.34 3.50 -19.77
C THR A 35 -16.56 3.75 -18.28
N VAL A 36 -15.47 3.74 -17.52
CA VAL A 36 -15.46 4.15 -16.10
C VAL A 36 -14.72 5.47 -16.01
N LEU A 37 -15.45 6.55 -15.75
CA LEU A 37 -14.90 7.88 -15.57
C LEU A 37 -14.58 8.11 -14.09
N VAL A 38 -13.28 8.18 -13.78
CA VAL A 38 -12.75 8.58 -12.48
C VAL A 38 -12.63 10.10 -12.46
N CYS A 39 -13.46 10.77 -11.65
CA CYS A 39 -13.40 12.22 -11.46
C CYS A 39 -12.73 12.55 -10.13
N ALA A 40 -11.59 13.24 -10.16
CA ALA A 40 -10.91 13.70 -8.96
C ALA A 40 -10.93 15.23 -8.87
N SER A 41 -10.86 15.77 -7.65
CA SER A 41 -10.52 17.17 -7.43
C SER A 41 -9.08 17.30 -6.97
N SER A 42 -8.43 18.42 -7.33
CA SER A 42 -7.07 18.76 -6.94
C SER A 42 -6.87 18.94 -5.42
N VAL A 43 -7.95 19.07 -4.65
CA VAL A 43 -7.89 19.17 -3.17
C VAL A 43 -7.74 17.81 -2.48
N GLU A 44 -8.04 16.72 -3.18
CA GLU A 44 -8.11 15.38 -2.58
C GLU A 44 -6.71 14.74 -2.48
N SER A 45 -6.44 14.03 -1.39
CA SER A 45 -5.09 13.53 -1.07
C SER A 45 -4.63 12.30 -1.85
N VAL A 46 -5.53 11.53 -2.45
CA VAL A 46 -5.15 10.42 -3.35
C VAL A 46 -5.18 10.93 -4.79
N PRO A 47 -4.05 10.93 -5.51
CA PRO A 47 -3.97 11.40 -6.89
C PRO A 47 -4.91 10.69 -7.87
N LEU A 48 -5.30 11.39 -8.93
CA LEU A 48 -6.18 10.86 -9.99
C LEU A 48 -5.57 9.63 -10.68
N ASP A 49 -4.28 9.68 -11.01
CA ASP A 49 -3.57 8.61 -11.69
C ASP A 49 -3.53 7.32 -10.86
N GLU A 50 -3.39 7.45 -9.53
CA GLU A 50 -3.45 6.32 -8.61
C GLU A 50 -4.84 5.67 -8.60
N ARG A 51 -5.92 6.46 -8.51
CA ARG A 51 -7.29 5.95 -8.56
C ARG A 51 -7.61 5.28 -9.91
N VAL A 52 -7.17 5.88 -11.00
CA VAL A 52 -7.30 5.30 -12.35
C VAL A 52 -6.53 3.98 -12.44
N ALA A 53 -5.31 3.91 -11.90
CA ALA A 53 -4.52 2.68 -11.87
C ALA A 53 -5.23 1.57 -11.08
N TRP A 54 -5.79 1.87 -9.91
CA TRP A 54 -6.56 0.91 -9.13
C TRP A 54 -7.79 0.40 -9.88
N MET A 55 -8.56 1.30 -10.51
CA MET A 55 -9.75 0.91 -11.27
C MET A 55 -9.40 0.10 -12.52
N ARG A 56 -8.30 0.41 -13.21
CA ARG A 56 -7.79 -0.39 -14.35
C ARG A 56 -7.35 -1.79 -13.92
N ALA A 57 -6.66 -1.88 -12.78
CA ALA A 57 -6.23 -3.16 -12.23
C ALA A 57 -7.43 -4.03 -11.84
N ALA A 58 -8.48 -3.43 -11.28
CA ALA A 58 -9.69 -4.14 -10.84
C ALA A 58 -10.65 -4.51 -11.99
N HIS A 59 -10.69 -3.71 -13.06
CA HIS A 59 -11.62 -3.86 -14.19
C HIS A 59 -10.86 -3.74 -15.52
N PRO A 60 -10.03 -4.74 -15.89
CA PRO A 60 -9.21 -4.70 -17.10
C PRO A 60 -10.01 -4.75 -18.41
N ASP A 61 -11.30 -5.07 -18.33
CA ASP A 61 -12.25 -5.15 -19.44
C ASP A 61 -13.12 -3.89 -19.59
N ALA A 62 -12.84 -2.84 -18.83
CA ALA A 62 -13.47 -1.52 -18.95
C ALA A 62 -12.48 -0.44 -19.42
N ASP A 63 -12.99 0.53 -20.18
CA ASP A 63 -12.24 1.72 -20.57
C ASP A 63 -12.21 2.70 -19.39
N VAL A 64 -11.18 2.60 -18.54
CA VAL A 64 -11.02 3.52 -17.40
C VAL A 64 -10.29 4.80 -17.83
N VAL A 65 -10.97 5.92 -17.68
CA VAL A 65 -10.46 7.27 -17.99
C VAL A 65 -10.53 8.16 -16.75
N GLY A 66 -9.66 9.16 -16.68
CA GLY A 66 -9.59 10.10 -15.57
C GLY A 66 -9.81 11.52 -16.02
N ALA A 67 -10.51 12.30 -15.21
CA ALA A 67 -10.64 13.75 -15.38
C ALA A 67 -10.47 14.47 -14.04
N VAL A 68 -9.85 15.65 -14.08
CA VAL A 68 -9.84 16.57 -12.94
C VAL A 68 -11.06 17.47 -13.07
N ASP A 69 -11.86 17.51 -12.01
CA ASP A 69 -13.05 18.33 -11.90
C ASP A 69 -13.02 19.08 -10.57
N ASP A 70 -12.63 20.35 -10.64
CA ASP A 70 -12.55 21.26 -9.49
C ASP A 70 -13.80 22.13 -9.34
N ILE A 71 -14.86 21.83 -10.08
CA ILE A 71 -16.12 22.55 -10.00
C ILE A 71 -16.81 22.14 -8.68
N PRO A 72 -17.23 23.10 -7.83
CA PRO A 72 -18.02 22.78 -6.64
C PRO A 72 -19.32 22.08 -7.03
N VAL A 73 -19.66 21.00 -6.32
CA VAL A 73 -20.86 20.23 -6.62
C VAL A 73 -22.09 20.95 -6.09
N ASP A 74 -22.98 21.35 -6.99
CA ASP A 74 -24.33 21.85 -6.69
C ASP A 74 -25.32 21.23 -7.66
N ILE A 75 -26.06 20.22 -7.19
CA ILE A 75 -26.99 19.47 -8.05
C ILE A 75 -28.25 20.26 -8.41
N THR A 76 -28.46 21.42 -7.80
CA THR A 76 -29.64 22.28 -8.01
C THR A 76 -29.39 23.37 -9.05
N ASP A 77 -28.12 23.66 -9.37
CA ASP A 77 -27.73 24.71 -10.31
C ASP A 77 -27.46 24.14 -11.72
N PRO A 78 -28.26 24.50 -12.73
CA PRO A 78 -28.06 24.04 -14.11
C PRO A 78 -26.72 24.45 -14.72
N ALA A 79 -26.15 25.59 -14.33
CA ALA A 79 -24.87 26.07 -14.86
C ALA A 79 -23.69 25.28 -14.28
N VAL A 80 -23.78 24.87 -13.01
CA VAL A 80 -22.81 23.97 -12.39
C VAL A 80 -22.85 22.61 -13.08
N TRP A 81 -24.03 22.08 -13.36
CA TRP A 81 -24.18 20.87 -14.17
C TRP A 81 -23.60 21.01 -15.59
N ASP A 82 -23.83 22.14 -16.28
CA ASP A 82 -23.28 22.38 -17.62
C ASP A 82 -21.74 22.34 -17.58
N ALA A 83 -21.14 22.93 -16.55
CA ALA A 83 -19.71 22.93 -16.35
C ALA A 83 -19.16 21.51 -16.10
N HIS A 84 -19.80 20.72 -15.22
CA HIS A 84 -19.45 19.32 -15.00
C HIS A 84 -19.57 18.49 -16.29
N MET A 85 -20.66 18.66 -17.03
CA MET A 85 -20.89 17.95 -18.30
C MET A 85 -19.81 18.27 -19.34
N ALA A 86 -19.29 19.50 -19.39
CA ALA A 86 -18.19 19.83 -20.29
C ALA A 86 -16.93 19.00 -19.98
N VAL A 87 -16.62 18.78 -18.70
CA VAL A 87 -15.52 17.90 -18.26
C VAL A 87 -15.81 16.45 -18.65
N PHE A 88 -17.01 15.96 -18.37
CA PHE A 88 -17.36 14.56 -18.61
C PHE A 88 -17.38 14.22 -20.11
N LEU A 89 -17.97 15.08 -20.95
CA LEU A 89 -18.03 14.88 -22.40
C LEU A 89 -16.65 14.99 -23.07
N ALA A 90 -15.73 15.77 -22.50
CA ALA A 90 -14.35 15.82 -22.99
C ALA A 90 -13.57 14.52 -22.68
N ALA A 91 -13.89 13.87 -21.56
CA ALA A 91 -13.20 12.67 -21.10
C ALA A 91 -13.78 11.35 -21.63
N VAL A 92 -15.10 11.29 -21.84
CA VAL A 92 -15.81 10.07 -22.24
C VAL A 92 -15.87 9.95 -23.76
N PRO A 93 -15.33 8.87 -24.37
CA PRO A 93 -15.34 8.72 -25.81
C PRO A 93 -16.70 8.24 -26.32
N GLY A 94 -17.19 8.89 -27.38
CA GLY A 94 -18.37 8.46 -28.14
C GLY A 94 -19.71 8.67 -27.43
N ALA A 95 -20.79 8.29 -28.10
CA ALA A 95 -22.14 8.36 -27.54
C ALA A 95 -22.32 7.35 -26.40
N VAL A 96 -22.96 7.76 -25.30
CA VAL A 96 -23.31 6.91 -24.15
C VAL A 96 -24.77 6.51 -24.30
N ASP A 97 -25.07 5.22 -24.19
CA ASP A 97 -26.46 4.71 -24.27
C ASP A 97 -27.09 4.56 -22.88
N ALA A 98 -26.28 4.28 -21.85
CA ALA A 98 -26.74 4.15 -20.47
C ALA A 98 -25.73 4.67 -19.45
N VAL A 99 -26.23 5.33 -18.41
CA VAL A 99 -25.46 5.75 -17.24
C VAL A 99 -25.88 4.91 -16.04
N PHE A 100 -24.90 4.31 -15.37
CA PHE A 100 -25.11 3.47 -14.20
C PHE A 100 -24.65 4.19 -12.94
N THR A 101 -25.54 4.29 -11.95
CA THR A 101 -25.23 4.89 -10.65
C THR A 101 -26.09 4.32 -9.53
N SER A 102 -25.64 4.45 -8.29
CA SER A 102 -26.47 4.21 -7.10
C SER A 102 -27.09 5.50 -6.54
N GLU A 103 -26.75 6.65 -7.12
CA GLU A 103 -27.11 7.97 -6.61
C GLU A 103 -28.37 8.54 -7.27
N ALA A 104 -29.14 9.33 -6.52
CA ALA A 104 -30.39 9.94 -7.00
C ALA A 104 -30.20 10.90 -8.19
N TYR A 105 -29.01 11.48 -8.37
CA TYR A 105 -28.72 12.37 -9.50
C TYR A 105 -28.66 11.63 -10.86
N GLY A 106 -28.75 10.29 -10.87
CA GLY A 106 -28.62 9.48 -12.07
C GLY A 106 -29.59 9.83 -13.20
N GLU A 107 -30.83 10.20 -12.86
CA GLU A 107 -31.83 10.61 -13.86
C GLU A 107 -31.40 11.87 -14.62
N GLU A 108 -30.89 12.88 -13.90
CA GLU A 108 -30.42 14.13 -14.49
C GLU A 108 -29.16 13.91 -15.35
N LEU A 109 -28.24 13.07 -14.87
CA LEU A 109 -27.03 12.71 -15.60
C LEU A 109 -27.38 11.97 -16.90
N GLY A 110 -28.30 11.00 -16.85
CA GLY A 110 -28.82 10.30 -18.04
C GLY A 110 -29.45 11.26 -19.04
N ARG A 111 -30.33 12.16 -18.57
CA ARG A 111 -30.95 13.20 -19.41
C ARG A 111 -29.92 14.05 -20.15
N ARG A 112 -28.84 14.47 -19.47
CA ARG A 112 -27.79 15.33 -20.03
C ARG A 112 -26.86 14.60 -21.00
N PHE A 113 -26.66 13.30 -20.82
CA PHE A 113 -25.98 12.45 -21.80
C PHE A 113 -26.87 12.01 -22.97
N GLY A 114 -28.20 12.17 -22.84
CA GLY A 114 -29.16 11.58 -23.78
C GLY A 114 -29.21 10.05 -23.68
N ALA A 115 -28.98 9.53 -22.48
CA ALA A 115 -28.80 8.12 -22.17
C ALA A 115 -29.85 7.62 -21.16
N ASP A 116 -30.08 6.31 -21.14
CA ASP A 116 -30.90 5.68 -20.11
C ASP A 116 -30.23 5.81 -18.73
N ALA A 117 -31.00 6.14 -17.70
CA ALA A 117 -30.52 6.13 -16.32
C ALA A 117 -30.79 4.78 -15.67
N VAL A 118 -29.74 4.06 -15.28
CA VAL A 118 -29.83 2.76 -14.62
C VAL A 118 -29.39 2.89 -13.17
N CYS A 119 -30.36 2.76 -12.26
CA CYS A 119 -30.08 2.74 -10.83
C CYS A 119 -29.67 1.33 -10.37
N VAL A 120 -28.58 1.21 -9.62
CA VAL A 120 -28.05 -0.07 -9.10
C VAL A 120 -27.88 0.03 -7.59
N ASP A 121 -28.56 -0.85 -6.84
CA ASP A 121 -28.49 -0.97 -5.37
C ASP A 121 -28.48 0.40 -4.62
N PRO A 122 -29.51 1.26 -4.80
CA PRO A 122 -29.53 2.59 -4.18
C PRO A 122 -29.48 2.54 -2.64
N ASP A 123 -30.04 1.48 -2.05
CA ASP A 123 -30.07 1.26 -0.61
C ASP A 123 -28.77 0.64 -0.05
N ARG A 124 -27.79 0.36 -0.91
CA ARG A 124 -26.48 -0.24 -0.56
C ARG A 124 -26.61 -1.55 0.24
N THR A 125 -27.60 -2.36 -0.13
CA THR A 125 -27.92 -3.61 0.56
C THR A 125 -26.90 -4.71 0.27
N ALA A 126 -26.33 -4.73 -0.94
CA ALA A 126 -25.33 -5.71 -1.32
C ALA A 126 -23.98 -5.42 -0.64
N PHE A 127 -23.60 -4.15 -0.58
CA PHE A 127 -22.34 -3.70 0.02
C PHE A 127 -22.55 -2.42 0.84
N PRO A 128 -22.76 -2.53 2.18
CA PRO A 128 -23.09 -1.40 3.05
C PRO A 128 -21.85 -0.57 3.39
N VAL A 129 -21.29 0.09 2.38
CA VAL A 129 -20.06 0.90 2.48
C VAL A 129 -20.16 2.14 1.59
N SER A 130 -19.46 3.20 2.00
CA SER A 130 -19.30 4.44 1.22
C SER A 130 -17.85 4.92 1.28
N GLY A 131 -17.43 5.72 0.30
CA GLY A 131 -16.11 6.35 0.32
C GLY A 131 -15.88 7.17 1.58
N THR A 132 -16.89 7.90 2.06
CA THR A 132 -16.82 8.65 3.33
C THR A 132 -16.58 7.76 4.53
N ALA A 133 -17.28 6.62 4.62
CA ALA A 133 -17.09 5.67 5.72
C ALA A 133 -15.68 5.05 5.70
N VAL A 134 -15.19 4.67 4.51
CA VAL A 134 -13.83 4.16 4.34
C VAL A 134 -12.79 5.19 4.76
N ARG A 135 -12.90 6.45 4.33
CA ARG A 135 -11.91 7.49 4.68
C ARG A 135 -11.91 7.82 6.16
N ALA A 136 -13.06 7.74 6.82
CA ALA A 136 -13.20 7.96 8.26
C ALA A 136 -12.57 6.83 9.09
N ASP A 137 -12.72 5.57 8.65
CA ASP A 137 -12.18 4.40 9.35
C ASP A 137 -11.80 3.28 8.35
N PRO A 138 -10.60 3.36 7.74
CA PRO A 138 -10.14 2.34 6.78
C PRO A 138 -10.05 0.95 7.40
N VAL A 139 -9.71 0.86 8.70
CA VAL A 139 -9.56 -0.40 9.43
C VAL A 139 -10.90 -1.12 9.50
N ARG A 140 -11.97 -0.42 9.90
CA ARG A 140 -13.31 -1.00 9.99
C ARG A 140 -13.87 -1.45 8.65
N HIS A 141 -13.48 -0.78 7.57
CA HIS A 141 -13.97 -1.05 6.22
C HIS A 141 -12.98 -1.81 5.33
N TRP A 142 -11.92 -2.38 5.92
CA TRP A 142 -10.82 -3.01 5.20
C TRP A 142 -11.26 -4.12 4.24
N ASP A 143 -12.23 -4.92 4.67
CA ASP A 143 -12.74 -6.05 3.89
C ASP A 143 -13.50 -5.62 2.63
N PHE A 144 -13.94 -4.36 2.56
CA PHE A 144 -14.55 -3.80 1.35
C PHE A 144 -13.53 -3.26 0.34
N LEU A 145 -12.23 -3.27 0.65
CA LEU A 145 -11.18 -2.79 -0.24
C LEU A 145 -10.59 -3.93 -1.06
N GLU A 146 -10.27 -3.68 -2.32
CA GLU A 146 -9.56 -4.63 -3.18
C GLU A 146 -8.03 -4.45 -3.10
N THR A 147 -7.29 -5.45 -3.59
CA THR A 147 -5.83 -5.56 -3.47
C THR A 147 -5.04 -4.28 -3.76
N PRO A 148 -5.30 -3.53 -4.87
CA PRO A 148 -4.52 -2.33 -5.16
C PRO A 148 -4.68 -1.23 -4.11
N VAL A 149 -5.89 -1.06 -3.58
CA VAL A 149 -6.19 -0.06 -2.54
C VAL A 149 -5.62 -0.52 -1.20
N ARG A 150 -5.74 -1.80 -0.85
CA ARG A 150 -5.12 -2.35 0.36
C ARG A 150 -3.61 -2.17 0.35
N ALA A 151 -2.96 -2.41 -0.80
CA ALA A 151 -1.51 -2.24 -0.93
C ALA A 151 -1.07 -0.79 -0.70
N ALA A 152 -1.86 0.18 -1.18
CA ALA A 152 -1.58 1.60 -0.97
C ALA A 152 -1.86 2.06 0.46
N LEU A 153 -2.90 1.52 1.11
CA LEU A 153 -3.30 1.93 2.45
C LEU A 153 -2.63 1.11 3.57
N ALA A 154 -2.00 -0.03 3.32
CA ALA A 154 -1.42 -0.81 4.42
C ALA A 154 -0.27 -0.01 5.08
N ARG A 155 -0.34 0.16 6.40
CA ARG A 155 0.73 0.77 7.18
C ARG A 155 1.90 -0.20 7.29
N ARG A 156 3.05 0.18 6.77
CA ARG A 156 4.25 -0.66 6.72
C ARG A 156 5.16 -0.29 7.88
N VAL A 157 5.35 -1.24 8.80
CA VAL A 157 6.20 -1.12 9.97
C VAL A 157 7.42 -2.00 9.78
N VAL A 158 8.58 -1.38 9.70
CA VAL A 158 9.86 -2.08 9.51
C VAL A 158 10.49 -2.33 10.85
N VAL A 159 10.88 -3.57 11.12
CA VAL A 159 11.80 -3.89 12.20
C VAL A 159 13.18 -3.99 11.58
N LEU A 160 14.16 -3.24 12.11
CA LEU A 160 15.55 -3.33 11.64
C LEU A 160 16.53 -3.22 12.80
N GLY A 161 17.75 -3.66 12.57
CA GLY A 161 18.86 -3.56 13.51
C GLY A 161 20.06 -4.34 13.01
N ALA A 162 21.13 -4.33 13.78
CA ALA A 162 22.32 -5.12 13.47
C ALA A 162 22.04 -6.63 13.54
N GLU A 163 22.98 -7.45 13.06
CA GLU A 163 22.91 -8.91 13.22
C GLU A 163 22.67 -9.31 14.67
N SER A 164 21.84 -10.33 14.86
CA SER A 164 21.58 -10.91 16.18
C SER A 164 21.02 -9.93 17.21
N THR A 165 20.21 -8.95 16.78
CA THR A 165 19.54 -8.00 17.70
C THR A 165 18.04 -8.31 17.90
N GLY A 166 17.57 -9.45 17.37
CA GLY A 166 16.20 -9.93 17.55
C GLY A 166 15.19 -9.31 16.59
N THR A 167 15.63 -8.79 15.43
CA THR A 167 14.78 -8.21 14.38
C THR A 167 13.69 -9.16 13.91
N THR A 168 14.06 -10.35 13.41
CA THR A 168 13.12 -11.39 12.97
C THR A 168 12.16 -11.82 14.08
N THR A 169 12.68 -12.01 15.30
CA THR A 169 11.87 -12.40 16.47
C THR A 169 10.82 -11.34 16.79
N MET A 170 11.18 -10.06 16.75
CA MET A 170 10.28 -8.95 17.01
C MET A 170 9.23 -8.78 15.91
N ALA A 171 9.62 -8.89 14.63
CA ALA A 171 8.69 -8.79 13.51
C ALA A 171 7.61 -9.89 13.56
N ARG A 172 8.00 -11.12 13.93
CA ARG A 172 7.08 -12.24 14.15
C ARG A 172 6.19 -12.02 15.37
N ALA A 173 6.75 -11.60 16.50
CA ALA A 173 5.99 -11.34 17.73
C ALA A 173 4.93 -10.25 17.53
N LEU A 174 5.26 -9.18 16.81
CA LEU A 174 4.28 -8.15 16.41
C LEU A 174 3.18 -8.72 15.52
N THR A 175 3.56 -9.51 14.52
CA THR A 175 2.58 -10.16 13.63
C THR A 175 1.59 -11.02 14.42
N ASP A 176 2.09 -11.84 15.35
CA ASP A 176 1.25 -12.71 16.17
C ASP A 176 0.38 -11.90 17.15
N HIS A 177 0.92 -10.83 17.75
CA HIS A 177 0.16 -9.91 18.60
C HIS A 177 -1.04 -9.30 17.86
N TYR A 178 -0.84 -8.82 16.63
CA TYR A 178 -1.94 -8.24 15.85
C TYR A 178 -2.92 -9.30 15.36
N ARG A 179 -2.45 -10.48 14.91
CA ARG A 179 -3.35 -11.60 14.57
C ARG A 179 -4.26 -12.00 15.73
N ALA A 180 -3.74 -11.99 16.95
CA ALA A 180 -4.51 -12.33 18.15
C ALA A 180 -5.68 -11.36 18.44
N ARG A 181 -5.69 -10.16 17.82
CA ARG A 181 -6.83 -9.22 17.90
C ARG A 181 -8.06 -9.73 17.12
N GLY A 182 -7.89 -10.66 16.18
CA GLY A 182 -8.95 -11.23 15.35
C GLY A 182 -9.56 -10.23 14.35
N GLY A 183 -10.63 -10.65 13.68
CA GLY A 183 -11.29 -9.85 12.64
C GLY A 183 -10.34 -9.49 11.50
N VAL A 184 -10.34 -8.23 11.07
CA VAL A 184 -9.48 -7.75 9.96
C VAL A 184 -7.98 -7.98 10.22
N TRP A 185 -7.56 -8.16 11.48
CA TRP A 185 -6.15 -8.33 11.87
C TRP A 185 -5.66 -9.77 11.74
N GLU A 186 -6.55 -10.76 11.59
CA GLU A 186 -6.17 -12.17 11.44
C GLU A 186 -5.26 -12.41 10.22
N HIS A 187 -5.39 -11.53 9.22
CA HIS A 187 -4.59 -11.56 7.99
C HIS A 187 -3.28 -10.76 8.08
N THR A 188 -2.85 -10.33 9.27
CA THR A 188 -1.62 -9.55 9.43
C THR A 188 -0.44 -10.39 8.96
N LYS A 189 0.49 -9.81 8.20
CA LYS A 189 1.62 -10.52 7.60
C LYS A 189 2.96 -9.98 8.10
N CYS A 190 3.95 -10.88 8.04
CA CYS A 190 5.36 -10.57 8.20
C CYS A 190 6.05 -10.86 6.87
N VAL A 191 6.76 -9.88 6.29
CA VAL A 191 7.67 -10.10 5.17
C VAL A 191 9.05 -10.42 5.74
N PRO A 192 9.63 -11.59 5.43
CA PRO A 192 10.98 -11.93 5.91
C PRO A 192 12.04 -11.11 5.18
N GLU A 193 13.22 -11.01 5.77
CA GLU A 193 14.39 -10.38 5.16
C GLU A 193 14.84 -11.13 3.90
N TYR A 194 14.65 -10.53 2.72
CA TYR A 194 15.10 -11.15 1.47
C TYR A 194 16.62 -11.22 1.36
N GLY A 195 17.36 -10.31 2.02
CA GLY A 195 18.82 -10.36 2.08
C GLY A 195 19.35 -11.67 2.65
N ARG A 196 18.66 -12.24 3.63
CA ARG A 196 18.96 -13.56 4.22
C ARG A 196 18.70 -14.69 3.25
N GLU A 197 17.53 -14.71 2.62
CA GLU A 197 17.20 -15.72 1.60
C GLU A 197 18.23 -15.71 0.46
N TYR A 198 18.61 -14.51 0.01
CA TYR A 198 19.62 -14.34 -1.03
C TYR A 198 20.99 -14.88 -0.60
N SER A 199 21.40 -14.56 0.63
CA SER A 199 22.64 -15.02 1.26
C SER A 199 22.71 -16.55 1.36
N GLU A 200 21.64 -17.18 1.83
CA GLU A 200 21.51 -18.65 1.92
C GLU A 200 21.61 -19.32 0.55
N ARG A 201 20.93 -18.76 -0.47
CA ARG A 201 20.99 -19.27 -1.84
C ARG A 201 22.40 -19.17 -2.42
N LYS A 202 23.11 -18.09 -2.12
CA LYS A 202 24.49 -17.88 -2.59
C LYS A 202 25.45 -18.86 -1.93
N LEU A 203 25.33 -19.08 -0.62
CA LEU A 203 26.11 -20.10 0.09
C LEU A 203 25.81 -21.52 -0.42
N ALA A 204 24.54 -21.84 -0.69
CA ALA A 204 24.15 -23.12 -1.26
C ALA A 204 24.76 -23.35 -2.66
N ALA A 205 24.80 -22.30 -3.50
CA ALA A 205 25.45 -22.36 -4.81
C ALA A 205 26.97 -22.60 -4.68
N LEU A 206 27.65 -21.90 -3.76
CA LEU A 206 29.07 -22.15 -3.47
C LEU A 206 29.33 -23.58 -2.99
N ARG A 207 28.48 -24.10 -2.09
CA ARG A 207 28.60 -25.48 -1.58
C ARG A 207 28.36 -26.55 -2.64
N ALA A 208 27.60 -26.26 -3.70
CA ALA A 208 27.42 -27.18 -4.81
C ALA A 208 28.71 -27.37 -5.63
N GLU A 209 29.56 -26.34 -5.70
CA GLU A 209 30.86 -26.39 -6.39
C GLU A 209 31.99 -26.80 -5.46
N ARG A 210 31.92 -26.35 -4.20
CA ARG A 210 32.93 -26.55 -3.17
C ARG A 210 32.26 -26.90 -1.82
N PRO A 211 32.03 -28.19 -1.52
CA PRO A 211 31.24 -28.63 -0.36
C PRO A 211 31.69 -28.11 1.01
N GLU A 212 32.96 -27.78 1.16
CA GLU A 212 33.55 -27.21 2.38
C GLU A 212 33.34 -25.70 2.53
N ALA A 213 32.74 -25.01 1.55
CA ALA A 213 32.49 -23.58 1.61
C ALA A 213 31.62 -23.20 2.81
N ASP A 214 31.98 -22.11 3.47
CA ASP A 214 31.24 -21.52 4.57
C ASP A 214 30.85 -20.06 4.30
N TRP A 215 30.23 -19.41 5.27
CA TRP A 215 29.75 -18.03 5.12
C TRP A 215 30.88 -17.04 4.81
N THR A 216 32.08 -17.26 5.34
CA THR A 216 33.23 -16.37 5.14
C THR A 216 33.72 -16.36 3.69
N ASP A 217 33.32 -17.35 2.90
CA ASP A 217 33.59 -17.43 1.48
C ASP A 217 32.60 -16.66 0.60
N VAL A 218 31.48 -16.21 1.17
CA VAL A 218 30.44 -15.49 0.43
C VAL A 218 30.90 -14.06 0.16
N VAL A 219 31.17 -13.73 -1.09
CA VAL A 219 31.58 -12.38 -1.52
C VAL A 219 30.43 -11.67 -2.21
N PHE A 220 30.00 -10.52 -1.69
CA PHE A 220 28.96 -9.69 -2.31
C PHE A 220 29.52 -8.69 -3.33
N GLY A 221 28.74 -8.42 -4.39
CA GLY A 221 28.98 -7.36 -5.36
C GLY A 221 27.93 -6.26 -5.29
N THR A 222 28.29 -5.03 -5.67
CA THR A 222 27.42 -3.84 -5.59
C THR A 222 26.10 -4.04 -6.34
N GLU A 223 26.13 -4.72 -7.47
CA GLU A 223 24.97 -5.00 -8.34
C GLU A 223 23.91 -5.91 -7.71
N GLU A 224 24.25 -6.66 -6.67
CA GLU A 224 23.34 -7.58 -5.99
C GLU A 224 22.39 -6.84 -5.04
N PHE A 225 22.84 -5.75 -4.42
CA PHE A 225 22.04 -5.00 -3.44
C PHE A 225 20.79 -4.33 -4.06
N PRO A 226 20.85 -3.73 -5.27
CA PRO A 226 19.64 -3.26 -5.96
C PRO A 226 18.64 -4.38 -6.26
N LEU A 227 19.08 -5.61 -6.54
CA LEU A 227 18.19 -6.76 -6.72
C LEU A 227 17.52 -7.12 -5.40
N ILE A 228 18.29 -7.19 -4.32
CA ILE A 228 17.78 -7.47 -2.96
C ILE A 228 16.73 -6.42 -2.57
N ALA A 229 17.06 -5.14 -2.72
CA ALA A 229 16.17 -4.04 -2.36
C ALA A 229 14.87 -4.04 -3.19
N ARG A 230 14.94 -4.26 -4.51
CA ARG A 230 13.74 -4.35 -5.36
C ARG A 230 12.85 -5.53 -4.96
N ARG A 231 13.45 -6.69 -4.73
CA ARG A 231 12.70 -7.89 -4.38
C ARG A 231 12.02 -7.77 -3.01
N GLN A 232 12.70 -7.12 -2.06
CA GLN A 232 12.13 -6.75 -0.78
C GLN A 232 10.89 -5.85 -0.99
N CYS A 233 10.99 -4.76 -1.75
CA CYS A 233 9.82 -3.90 -2.04
C CYS A 233 8.65 -4.66 -2.73
N GLU A 234 8.94 -5.50 -3.72
CA GLU A 234 7.92 -6.29 -4.42
C GLU A 234 7.15 -7.22 -3.48
N THR A 235 7.85 -7.87 -2.54
CA THR A 235 7.24 -8.78 -1.58
C THR A 235 6.45 -8.02 -0.51
N GLU A 236 6.92 -6.84 -0.09
CA GLU A 236 6.18 -5.90 0.75
C GLU A 236 4.87 -5.47 0.11
N ASP A 237 4.89 -5.04 -1.16
CA ASP A 237 3.69 -4.57 -1.86
C ASP A 237 2.68 -5.70 -2.08
N ALA A 238 3.14 -6.90 -2.43
CA ALA A 238 2.28 -8.07 -2.57
C ALA A 238 1.63 -8.49 -1.23
N ALA A 239 2.38 -8.43 -0.14
CA ALA A 239 1.88 -8.75 1.20
C ALA A 239 0.88 -7.69 1.68
N ALA A 240 1.16 -6.41 1.45
CA ALA A 240 0.28 -5.28 1.78
C ALA A 240 -1.09 -5.39 1.10
N GLY A 241 -1.13 -5.80 -0.18
CA GLY A 241 -2.37 -5.95 -0.93
C GLY A 241 -3.29 -7.07 -0.44
N THR A 242 -2.76 -8.04 0.30
CA THR A 242 -3.49 -9.25 0.71
C THR A 242 -3.52 -9.45 2.22
N GLY A 243 -3.01 -8.48 2.98
CA GLY A 243 -2.92 -8.51 4.43
C GLY A 243 -3.96 -7.62 5.12
N SER A 244 -3.70 -7.38 6.40
CA SER A 244 -4.44 -6.46 7.28
C SER A 244 -4.02 -5.00 7.07
N PRO A 245 -4.66 -4.04 7.77
CA PRO A 245 -4.26 -2.62 7.72
C PRO A 245 -2.82 -2.31 8.13
N VAL A 246 -2.12 -3.26 8.75
CA VAL A 246 -0.70 -3.18 9.09
C VAL A 246 0.07 -4.36 8.49
N LEU A 247 1.26 -4.07 7.99
CA LEU A 247 2.25 -5.03 7.51
C LEU A 247 3.54 -4.88 8.31
N PHE A 248 4.10 -5.99 8.79
CA PHE A 248 5.42 -6.00 9.42
C PHE A 248 6.47 -6.49 8.44
N CYS A 249 7.59 -5.77 8.35
CA CYS A 249 8.72 -6.12 7.48
C CYS A 249 9.95 -6.37 8.34
N ASP A 250 10.54 -7.56 8.22
CA ASP A 250 11.87 -7.85 8.76
C ASP A 250 12.89 -7.26 7.79
N THR A 251 13.40 -6.08 8.14
CA THR A 251 14.17 -5.17 7.28
C THR A 251 13.39 -4.62 6.08
N ASP A 252 14.03 -3.72 5.32
CA ASP A 252 13.47 -3.09 4.12
C ASP A 252 14.60 -2.67 3.15
N ALA A 253 14.23 -2.01 2.05
CA ALA A 253 15.19 -1.46 1.10
C ALA A 253 16.11 -0.38 1.72
N PHE A 254 15.64 0.35 2.74
CA PHE A 254 16.50 1.26 3.50
C PHE A 254 17.56 0.49 4.28
N ALA A 255 17.20 -0.61 4.95
CA ALA A 255 18.17 -1.43 5.67
C ALA A 255 19.30 -1.93 4.74
N THR A 256 18.93 -2.29 3.50
CA THR A 256 19.86 -2.70 2.45
C THR A 256 20.95 -1.63 2.16
N THR A 257 20.67 -0.35 2.37
CA THR A 257 21.68 0.73 2.19
C THR A 257 22.83 0.63 3.19
N VAL A 258 22.51 0.37 4.46
CA VAL A 258 23.50 0.21 5.54
C VAL A 258 24.23 -1.13 5.41
N TRP A 259 23.51 -2.18 4.96
CA TRP A 259 24.14 -3.45 4.63
C TRP A 259 25.16 -3.34 3.51
N HIS A 260 24.85 -2.60 2.44
CA HIS A 260 25.79 -2.33 1.37
C HIS A 260 27.03 -1.59 1.90
N GLU A 261 26.84 -0.58 2.76
CA GLU A 261 27.94 0.14 3.39
C GLU A 261 28.82 -0.78 4.25
N ARG A 262 28.20 -1.68 5.03
CA ARG A 262 28.94 -2.68 5.82
C ARG A 262 29.81 -3.58 4.95
N TYR A 263 29.25 -4.16 3.90
CA TYR A 263 29.96 -5.15 3.10
C TYR A 263 30.96 -4.53 2.12
N LEU A 264 30.64 -3.37 1.53
CA LEU A 264 31.40 -2.79 0.42
C LEU A 264 32.02 -1.42 0.74
N GLY A 265 31.90 -0.95 1.98
CA GLY A 265 32.61 0.23 2.50
C GLY A 265 32.06 1.58 2.04
N GLY A 266 30.89 1.64 1.40
CA GLY A 266 30.31 2.90 0.96
C GLY A 266 28.85 2.80 0.52
N PRO A 267 28.19 3.94 0.22
CA PRO A 267 26.79 3.96 -0.17
C PRO A 267 26.59 3.53 -1.64
N SER A 268 25.40 2.99 -1.95
CA SER A 268 24.96 2.74 -3.32
C SER A 268 23.85 3.71 -3.73
N PRO A 269 24.07 4.60 -4.73
CA PRO A 269 23.04 5.52 -5.21
C PRO A 269 21.77 4.83 -5.71
N GLU A 270 21.92 3.66 -6.33
CA GLU A 270 20.79 2.90 -6.85
C GLU A 270 19.94 2.28 -5.72
N VAL A 271 20.57 1.72 -4.68
CA VAL A 271 19.84 1.22 -3.49
C VAL A 271 19.14 2.38 -2.78
N ALA A 272 19.81 3.53 -2.64
CA ALA A 272 19.20 4.72 -2.05
C ALA A 272 17.98 5.20 -2.86
N ARG A 273 18.04 5.15 -4.19
CA ARG A 273 16.91 5.49 -5.07
C ARG A 273 15.73 4.52 -4.90
N ILE A 274 15.99 3.23 -4.68
CA ILE A 274 14.94 2.23 -4.39
C ILE A 274 14.34 2.50 -3.01
N ALA A 275 15.17 2.67 -1.98
CA ALA A 275 14.75 2.95 -0.60
C ALA A 275 13.95 4.26 -0.47
N ALA A 276 14.23 5.27 -1.31
CA ALA A 276 13.49 6.54 -1.31
C ALA A 276 12.10 6.45 -1.94
N ARG A 277 11.79 5.37 -2.68
CA ARG A 277 10.46 5.12 -3.24
C ARG A 277 9.56 4.30 -2.32
N GLY A 278 10.12 3.73 -1.25
CA GLY A 278 9.39 2.89 -0.33
C GLY A 278 8.32 3.68 0.44
N GLY A 279 7.18 3.04 0.68
CA GLY A 279 6.04 3.61 1.41
C GLY A 279 6.00 3.20 2.88
N GLN A 280 7.16 3.06 3.54
CA GLN A 280 7.23 2.66 4.95
C GLN A 280 6.89 3.83 5.88
N ASP A 281 6.17 3.53 6.96
CA ASP A 281 5.58 4.55 7.85
C ASP A 281 6.32 4.68 9.19
N LEU A 282 6.91 3.59 9.67
CA LEU A 282 7.56 3.52 10.98
C LEU A 282 8.69 2.49 10.98
N TRP A 283 9.82 2.86 11.57
CA TRP A 283 10.95 1.97 11.79
C TRP A 283 11.11 1.66 13.30
N LEU A 284 11.27 0.38 13.62
CA LEU A 284 11.53 -0.13 14.95
C LEU A 284 12.99 -0.60 15.00
N LEU A 285 13.87 0.22 15.56
CA LEU A 285 15.29 -0.04 15.65
C LEU A 285 15.60 -0.92 16.88
N THR A 286 16.03 -2.15 16.66
CA THR A 286 16.42 -3.07 17.73
C THR A 286 17.83 -2.77 18.23
N ASP A 287 17.97 -2.55 19.55
CA ASP A 287 19.27 -2.28 20.17
C ASP A 287 20.06 -3.58 20.42
N HIS A 288 21.39 -3.48 20.40
CA HIS A 288 22.31 -4.60 20.54
C HIS A 288 22.74 -4.85 21.99
N THR A 289 22.57 -3.88 22.90
CA THR A 289 23.10 -3.96 24.27
C THR A 289 22.46 -5.05 25.12
N ASP A 290 21.18 -5.36 24.88
CA ASP A 290 20.37 -6.22 25.75
C ASP A 290 19.99 -7.56 25.11
N VAL A 291 20.66 -7.93 24.01
CA VAL A 291 20.39 -9.15 23.24
C VAL A 291 21.68 -9.96 23.09
N PRO A 292 21.71 -11.23 23.58
CA PRO A 292 22.83 -12.13 23.32
C PRO A 292 23.06 -12.30 21.82
N PHE A 293 24.32 -12.37 21.40
CA PHE A 293 24.63 -12.76 20.03
C PHE A 293 24.33 -14.24 19.85
N GLU A 294 23.44 -14.56 18.92
CA GLU A 294 23.21 -15.93 18.46
C GLU A 294 23.91 -16.10 17.12
N ASP A 295 24.72 -17.13 16.93
CA ASP A 295 25.29 -17.47 15.62
C ASP A 295 24.44 -18.57 14.97
N ASP A 296 23.84 -18.27 13.83
CA ASP A 296 23.07 -19.23 13.03
C ASP A 296 23.85 -19.78 11.82
N GLY A 297 25.16 -19.53 11.77
CA GLY A 297 26.06 -20.01 10.71
C GLY A 297 26.17 -19.08 9.50
N LEU A 298 25.52 -17.91 9.53
CA LEU A 298 25.60 -16.84 8.52
C LEU A 298 26.12 -15.51 9.09
N ARG A 299 26.73 -15.52 10.28
CA ARG A 299 27.06 -14.28 11.01
C ARG A 299 28.56 -14.20 11.30
N ASP A 300 29.14 -13.03 11.12
CA ASP A 300 30.56 -12.75 11.40
C ASP A 300 30.80 -11.40 12.12
N GLY A 301 29.73 -10.67 12.43
CA GLY A 301 29.79 -9.25 12.79
C GLY A 301 29.48 -8.88 14.24
N GLU A 302 29.67 -9.75 15.24
CA GLU A 302 29.32 -9.42 16.65
C GLU A 302 29.93 -8.08 17.12
N HIS A 303 31.20 -7.85 16.75
CA HIS A 303 31.94 -6.62 17.05
C HIS A 303 31.44 -5.38 16.27
N LEU A 304 30.70 -5.59 15.17
CA LEU A 304 30.13 -4.53 14.33
C LEU A 304 28.73 -4.11 14.77
N ARG A 305 28.07 -4.86 15.68
CA ARG A 305 26.71 -4.51 16.13
C ARG A 305 26.58 -3.10 16.70
N PRO A 306 27.52 -2.60 17.53
CA PRO A 306 27.44 -1.23 18.03
C PRO A 306 27.51 -0.20 16.90
N TRP A 307 28.46 -0.37 15.98
CA TRP A 307 28.62 0.51 14.81
C TRP A 307 27.37 0.50 13.95
N MET A 308 26.85 -0.67 13.60
CA MET A 308 25.70 -0.79 12.71
C MET A 308 24.41 -0.27 13.33
N THR A 309 24.21 -0.49 14.64
CA THR A 309 23.07 0.09 15.38
C THR A 309 23.11 1.62 15.34
N GLU A 310 24.28 2.21 15.57
CA GLU A 310 24.43 3.66 15.51
C GLU A 310 24.30 4.19 14.07
N ARG A 311 24.83 3.45 13.09
CA ARG A 311 24.69 3.81 11.68
C ARG A 311 23.23 3.85 11.23
N PHE A 312 22.41 2.88 11.66
CA PHE A 312 20.96 2.94 11.43
C PHE A 312 20.32 4.15 12.10
N ARG A 313 20.67 4.45 13.37
CA ARG A 313 20.14 5.61 14.09
C ARG A 313 20.47 6.92 13.39
N GLU A 314 21.72 7.08 12.96
CA GLU A 314 22.19 8.25 12.21
C GLU A 314 21.41 8.41 10.90
N GLU A 315 21.28 7.34 10.11
CA GLU A 315 20.61 7.41 8.81
C GLU A 315 19.09 7.62 8.93
N LEU A 316 18.43 6.99 9.91
CA LEU A 316 17.02 7.25 10.22
C LEU A 316 16.80 8.72 10.59
N THR A 317 17.66 9.26 11.46
CA THR A 317 17.62 10.67 11.89
C THR A 317 17.89 11.62 10.71
N ARG A 318 18.96 11.38 9.95
CA ARG A 318 19.41 12.20 8.82
C ARG A 318 18.34 12.30 7.73
N THR A 319 17.55 11.24 7.56
CA THR A 319 16.52 11.15 6.53
C THR A 319 15.11 11.48 7.02
N GLY A 320 14.95 11.80 8.30
CA GLY A 320 13.66 12.16 8.89
C GLY A 320 12.67 11.00 8.97
N ARG A 321 13.15 9.75 8.95
CA ARG A 321 12.32 8.55 9.05
C ARG A 321 11.83 8.39 10.49
N PRO A 322 10.52 8.37 10.78
CA PRO A 322 10.01 8.16 12.13
C PRO A 322 10.47 6.81 12.68
N PHE A 323 11.11 6.81 13.84
CA PHE A 323 11.58 5.57 14.43
C PHE A 323 11.49 5.53 15.95
N VAL A 324 11.39 4.31 16.47
CA VAL A 324 11.46 4.01 17.91
C VAL A 324 12.60 3.03 18.15
N THR A 325 13.46 3.32 19.12
CA THR A 325 14.50 2.38 19.55
C THR A 325 13.91 1.42 20.59
N LEU A 326 14.08 0.12 20.37
CA LEU A 326 13.63 -0.94 21.25
C LEU A 326 14.79 -1.44 22.12
N ARG A 327 14.68 -1.29 23.44
CA ARG A 327 15.68 -1.67 24.45
C ARG A 327 15.08 -2.54 25.54
N GLY A 328 15.94 -3.23 26.29
CA GLY A 328 15.54 -4.08 27.39
C GLY A 328 15.04 -5.47 26.96
N PRO A 329 14.41 -6.20 27.90
CA PRO A 329 13.88 -7.55 27.67
C PRO A 329 12.84 -7.60 26.54
N HIS A 330 12.62 -8.80 25.99
CA HIS A 330 11.70 -9.02 24.85
C HIS A 330 10.31 -8.43 25.08
N GLU A 331 9.70 -8.67 26.25
CA GLU A 331 8.35 -8.20 26.59
C GLU A 331 8.26 -6.67 26.61
N GLU A 332 9.26 -5.97 27.15
CA GLU A 332 9.30 -4.50 27.18
C GLU A 332 9.45 -3.92 25.78
N ARG A 333 10.30 -4.55 24.96
CA ARG A 333 10.47 -4.18 23.55
C ARG A 333 9.18 -4.37 22.75
N LEU A 334 8.50 -5.50 22.95
CA LEU A 334 7.23 -5.78 22.29
C LEU A 334 6.15 -4.78 22.71
N ALA A 335 6.05 -4.48 24.01
CA ALA A 335 5.10 -3.48 24.52
C ALA A 335 5.36 -2.08 23.91
N ALA A 336 6.63 -1.66 23.85
CA ALA A 336 7.00 -0.38 23.23
C ALA A 336 6.70 -0.35 21.71
N ALA A 337 6.98 -1.45 21.02
CA ALA A 337 6.68 -1.59 19.59
C ALA A 337 5.17 -1.53 19.32
N VAL A 338 4.37 -2.29 20.08
CA VAL A 338 2.90 -2.27 19.97
C VAL A 338 2.35 -0.87 20.21
N ALA A 339 2.83 -0.17 21.25
CA ALA A 339 2.39 1.19 21.53
C ALA A 339 2.69 2.16 20.37
N ALA A 340 3.87 2.04 19.74
CA ALA A 340 4.24 2.86 18.59
C ALA A 340 3.38 2.57 17.36
N VAL A 341 3.08 1.28 17.09
CA VAL A 341 2.24 0.86 15.97
C VAL A 341 0.78 1.29 16.19
N ASP A 342 0.26 1.15 17.42
CA ASP A 342 -1.09 1.62 17.74
C ASP A 342 -1.21 3.15 17.64
N ALA A 343 -0.17 3.89 18.02
CA ALA A 343 -0.12 5.34 17.81
C ALA A 343 -0.12 5.71 16.32
N LEU A 344 0.63 4.98 15.48
CA LEU A 344 0.62 5.15 14.02
C LEU A 344 -0.80 4.94 13.45
N LEU A 345 -1.46 3.84 13.83
CA LEU A 345 -2.80 3.51 13.35
C LEU A 345 -3.85 4.53 13.83
N ALA A 346 -3.73 5.01 15.07
CA ALA A 346 -4.61 6.05 15.62
C ALA A 346 -4.45 7.41 14.93
N GLY A 347 -3.31 7.67 14.28
CA GLY A 347 -3.06 8.87 13.47
C GLY A 347 -3.91 8.96 12.19
N GLY A 348 -4.60 7.88 11.80
CA GLY A 348 -5.45 7.85 10.61
C GLY A 348 -4.65 7.83 9.31
N TRP A 349 -5.33 8.04 8.17
CA TRP A 349 -4.76 7.91 6.81
C TRP A 349 -4.56 9.23 6.05
N GLY A 350 -4.83 10.37 6.69
CA GLY A 350 -4.60 11.69 6.07
C GLY A 350 -5.44 11.95 4.82
N PHE A 351 -6.66 11.43 4.77
CA PHE A 351 -7.60 11.75 3.71
C PHE A 351 -8.07 13.20 3.82
N THR A 352 -7.89 13.99 2.75
CA THR A 352 -8.52 15.31 2.65
C THR A 352 -10.00 15.13 2.28
N ASP A 353 -10.88 15.97 2.81
CA ASP A 353 -12.28 15.94 2.40
C ASP A 353 -12.43 16.38 0.93
N PRO A 354 -13.33 15.74 0.16
CA PRO A 354 -13.70 16.21 -1.18
C PRO A 354 -14.26 17.63 -1.16
N LEU A 355 -14.37 18.24 -2.34
CA LEU A 355 -15.09 19.51 -2.48
C LEU A 355 -16.49 19.43 -1.86
N PRO A 356 -16.96 20.49 -1.16
CA PRO A 356 -18.27 20.51 -0.55
C PRO A 356 -19.37 20.24 -1.57
N GLU A 357 -20.33 19.39 -1.20
CA GLU A 357 -21.50 19.11 -2.02
C GLU A 357 -22.70 19.88 -1.46
N LYS A 358 -23.30 20.72 -2.29
CA LYS A 358 -24.65 21.27 -2.07
C LYS A 358 -25.64 20.33 -2.75
N ARG A 359 -26.51 19.75 -1.93
CA ARG A 359 -27.55 18.81 -2.37
C ARG A 359 -28.92 19.42 -2.21
#